data_AF-R8Y4P0-F1
#
_entry.id   AF-R8Y4P0-F1
#
_cell.length_a   1.000
_cell.length_b   1.000
_cell.length_c   1.000
_cell.angle_alpha   90.00
_cell.angle_beta   90.00
_cell.angle_gamma   90.00
#
_symmetry.space_group_name_H-M   'P 1'
#
loop_
_entity.id
_entity.type
_entity.pdbx_description
1 polymer ?
#
loop_
_entity_poly.entity_id
_entity_poly.type
_entity_poly.pdbx_seq_one_letter_code
_entity_poly.pdbx_strand_id
1 'polypeptide(L)'
;MKDEIMSKAEVSAFTSIFLGLTGYSIFMFYLLAKRSKGVNYFNDLYSVNSSVLYFLFFLLFFLVRQVKNYTKLKNIYVVNFIDFIGNFSIGVLLASGFFTIVL
;
A
#
# COMPACT_ATOMS: atom_id res chain seq x y z
N MET A 1 3.70 -26.06 -22.88
CA MET A 1 3.78 -24.86 -22.02
C MET A 1 3.38 -25.35 -20.62
N LYS A 2 4.22 -25.17 -19.59
CA LYS A 2 3.85 -25.64 -18.24
C LYS A 2 2.62 -24.83 -17.80
N ASP A 3 1.59 -25.52 -17.32
CA ASP A 3 0.44 -24.88 -16.67
C ASP A 3 0.94 -24.32 -15.33
N GLU A 4 1.41 -23.08 -15.34
CA GLU A 4 1.75 -22.35 -14.11
C GLU A 4 0.44 -22.01 -13.38
N ILE A 5 0.35 -22.37 -12.10
CA ILE A 5 -0.83 -22.10 -11.24
C ILE A 5 -1.15 -20.60 -11.16
N MET A 6 -0.13 -19.76 -11.32
CA MET A 6 -0.23 -18.30 -11.23
C MET A 6 0.78 -17.67 -12.20
N SER A 7 0.33 -16.65 -12.93
CA SER A 7 1.18 -15.88 -13.84
C SER A 7 2.17 -14.99 -13.10
N LYS A 8 3.27 -14.62 -13.76
CA LYS A 8 4.26 -13.69 -13.19
C LYS A 8 3.66 -12.35 -12.72
N ALA A 9 2.65 -11.86 -13.45
CA ALA A 9 1.97 -10.61 -13.10
C ALA A 9 1.18 -10.75 -11.79
N GLU A 10 0.46 -11.85 -11.61
CA GLU A 10 -0.27 -12.16 -10.38
C GLU A 10 0.66 -12.34 -9.19
N VAL A 11 1.79 -13.04 -9.37
CA VAL A 11 2.82 -13.18 -8.32
C VAL A 11 3.37 -11.82 -7.90
N SER A 12 3.65 -10.94 -8.86
CA SER A 12 4.14 -9.59 -8.58
C SER A 12 3.11 -8.74 -7.83
N ALA A 13 1.84 -8.80 -8.25
CA ALA A 13 0.74 -8.08 -7.60
C ALA A 13 0.57 -8.56 -6.15
N PHE A 14 0.52 -9.88 -5.94
CA PHE A 14 0.35 -10.48 -4.61
C PHE A 14 1.51 -10.13 -3.67
N THR A 15 2.75 -10.23 -4.18
CA THR A 15 3.95 -9.84 -3.43
C THR A 15 3.90 -8.37 -3.02
N SER A 16 3.49 -7.49 -3.94
CA SER A 16 3.39 -6.06 -3.67
C SER A 16 2.33 -5.73 -2.63
N ILE A 17 1.14 -6.35 -2.72
CA ILE A 17 0.07 -6.22 -1.72
C ILE A 17 0.59 -6.67 -0.35
N PHE A 18 1.24 -7.83 -0.29
CA PHE A 18 1.80 -8.37 0.94
C PHE A 18 2.83 -7.41 1.57
N LEU A 19 3.74 -6.85 0.76
CA LEU A 19 4.71 -5.86 1.23
C LEU A 19 4.05 -4.61 1.82
N GLY A 20 3.00 -4.10 1.18
CA GLY A 20 2.23 -2.96 1.70
C GLY A 20 1.55 -3.28 3.03
N LEU A 21 0.89 -4.43 3.09
CA LEU A 21 0.17 -4.90 4.27
C LEU A 21 1.11 -5.10 5.47
N THR A 22 2.16 -5.89 5.28
CA THR A 22 3.13 -6.21 6.34
C THR A 22 3.93 -4.98 6.73
N GLY A 23 4.39 -4.19 5.76
CA GLY A 23 5.20 -2.99 6.02
C GLY A 23 4.45 -1.97 6.87
N TYR A 24 3.20 -1.66 6.52
CA TYR A 24 2.40 -0.72 7.30
C TYR A 24 1.99 -1.28 8.65
N SER A 25 1.68 -2.57 8.74
CA SER A 25 1.37 -3.22 10.01
C SER A 25 2.54 -3.17 10.99
N ILE A 26 3.75 -3.47 10.52
CA ILE A 26 4.97 -3.36 11.35
C ILE A 26 5.15 -1.92 11.84
N PHE A 27 4.98 -0.93 10.95
CA PHE A 27 5.08 0.48 11.31
C PHE A 27 4.09 0.88 12.41
N MET A 28 2.81 0.52 12.26
CA MET A 28 1.78 0.86 13.25
C MET A 28 1.98 0.14 14.58
N PHE A 29 2.32 -1.16 14.56
CA PHE A 29 2.64 -1.88 15.79
C PHE A 29 3.90 -1.35 16.47
N TYR A 30 4.90 -0.92 15.72
CA TYR A 30 6.09 -0.27 16.28
C TYR A 30 5.72 1.01 17.04
N LEU A 31 4.87 1.86 16.45
CA LEU A 31 4.41 3.09 17.10
C LEU A 31 3.59 2.79 18.37
N LEU A 32 2.70 1.79 18.31
CA LEU A 32 1.94 1.32 19.48
C LEU A 32 2.86 0.80 20.60
N ALA A 33 3.87 0.01 20.25
CA ALA A 33 4.85 -0.52 21.19
C ALA A 33 5.75 0.56 21.81
N LYS A 34 5.94 1.69 21.11
CA LYS A 34 6.68 2.84 21.64
C LYS A 34 5.79 3.68 22.57
N ARG A 35 4.52 3.87 22.20
CA ARG A 35 3.50 4.51 23.03
C ARG A 35 3.30 3.78 24.36
N SER A 36 3.28 2.44 24.36
CA SER A 36 3.18 1.66 25.61
C SER A 36 4.38 1.82 26.54
N LYS A 37 5.54 2.26 26.02
CA LYS A 37 6.74 2.61 26.79
C LYS A 37 6.82 4.11 27.15
N GLY A 38 5.76 4.88 26.89
CA GLY A 38 5.69 6.32 27.16
C GLY A 38 6.37 7.20 26.11
N VAL A 39 6.85 6.64 24.99
CA VAL A 39 7.46 7.40 23.88
C VAL A 39 6.40 7.65 22.80
N ASN A 40 5.91 8.89 22.73
CA ASN A 40 4.90 9.30 21.75
C ASN A 40 5.55 10.08 20.60
N TYR A 41 5.70 9.44 19.44
CA TYR A 41 6.10 10.14 18.21
C TYR A 41 4.95 10.97 17.62
N PHE A 42 3.73 10.50 17.80
CA PHE A 42 2.51 11.17 17.36
C PHE A 42 1.53 11.21 18.53
N ASN A 43 0.90 12.37 18.73
CA ASN A 43 -0.10 12.54 19.78
C ASN A 43 -1.37 11.72 19.49
N ASP A 44 -1.74 11.62 18.21
CA ASP A 44 -2.90 10.87 17.76
C ASP A 44 -2.56 9.96 16.58
N LEU A 45 -2.48 8.66 16.84
CA LEU A 45 -2.24 7.63 15.82
C LEU A 45 -3.44 7.45 14.89
N TYR A 46 -4.66 7.74 15.36
CA TYR A 46 -5.85 7.64 14.53
C TYR A 46 -5.85 8.71 13.44
N SER A 47 -5.49 9.95 13.78
CA SER A 47 -5.32 11.04 12.80
C SER A 47 -4.24 10.74 11.76
N VAL A 48 -3.11 10.14 12.19
CA VAL A 48 -2.05 9.70 11.26
C VAL A 48 -2.59 8.63 10.30
N ASN A 49 -3.25 7.59 10.82
CA ASN A 49 -3.82 6.52 10.00
C ASN A 49 -4.89 7.05 9.02
N SER A 50 -5.74 7.96 9.48
CA SER A 50 -6.76 8.61 8.65
C SER A 50 -6.13 9.45 7.53
N SER A 51 -5.07 10.21 7.84
CA SER A 51 -4.33 10.98 6.84
C SER A 51 -3.71 10.09 5.77
N VAL A 52 -3.14 8.94 6.17
CA VAL A 52 -2.62 7.92 5.26
C VAL A 52 -3.73 7.38 4.34
N LEU A 53 -4.90 7.04 4.89
CA LEU A 53 -6.06 6.59 4.10
C LEU A 53 -6.44 7.61 3.02
N TYR A 54 -6.64 8.88 3.39
CA TYR A 54 -7.01 9.93 2.43
C TYR A 54 -5.95 10.10 1.35
N PHE A 55 -4.67 10.12 1.74
CA PHE A 55 -3.57 10.22 0.80
C PHE A 55 -3.54 9.03 -0.18
N LEU A 56 -3.75 7.81 0.30
CA LEU A 56 -3.72 6.61 -0.54
C LEU A 56 -4.90 6.56 -1.52
N PHE A 57 -6.10 6.97 -1.11
CA PHE A 57 -7.23 7.09 -2.05
C PHE A 57 -6.94 8.11 -3.15
N PHE A 58 -6.40 9.27 -2.78
CA PHE A 58 -5.96 10.26 -3.76
C PHE A 58 -4.87 9.72 -4.70
N LEU A 59 -3.86 9.04 -4.13
CA LEU A 59 -2.76 8.44 -4.88
C LEU A 59 -3.28 7.40 -5.88
N LEU A 60 -4.15 6.48 -5.47
CA LEU A 60 -4.72 5.46 -6.36
C LEU A 60 -5.46 6.10 -7.54
N PHE A 61 -6.25 7.14 -7.29
CA PHE A 61 -6.93 7.87 -8.36
C PHE A 61 -5.94 8.51 -9.35
N PHE A 62 -4.87 9.11 -8.82
CA PHE A 62 -3.79 9.66 -9.64
C PHE A 62 -3.06 8.59 -10.46
N LEU A 63 -2.72 7.45 -9.85
CA LEU A 63 -2.03 6.35 -10.52
C LEU A 63 -2.85 5.76 -11.66
N VAL A 64 -4.17 5.59 -11.49
CA VAL A 64 -5.07 5.12 -12.56
C VAL A 64 -5.00 6.05 -13.78
N ARG A 65 -4.94 7.37 -13.57
CA ARG A 65 -4.76 8.33 -14.66
C ARG A 65 -3.40 8.17 -15.33
N GLN A 66 -2.34 7.93 -14.56
CA GLN A 66 -0.99 7.76 -15.11
C GLN A 66 -0.85 6.48 -15.91
N VAL A 67 -1.40 5.35 -15.46
CA VAL A 67 -1.39 4.09 -16.25
C VAL A 67 -1.94 4.35 -17.65
N LYS A 68 -3.10 5.01 -17.77
CA LYS A 68 -3.71 5.33 -19.08
C LYS A 68 -2.79 6.15 -19.99
N ASN A 69 -2.03 7.08 -19.43
CA ASN A 69 -1.11 7.92 -20.19
C ASN A 69 0.12 7.14 -20.66
N TYR A 70 0.74 6.37 -19.76
CA TYR A 70 1.98 5.66 -20.07
C TYR A 70 1.77 4.40 -20.92
N THR A 71 0.59 3.79 -20.85
CA THR A 71 0.20 2.73 -21.80
C THR A 71 0.11 3.26 -23.23
N LYS A 72 -0.40 4.48 -23.45
CA LYS A 72 -0.41 5.11 -24.78
C LYS A 72 0.99 5.39 -25.32
N LEU A 73 1.91 5.74 -24.42
CA LEU A 73 3.33 5.97 -24.74
C LEU A 73 4.13 4.66 -24.88
N LYS A 74 3.48 3.49 -24.73
CA LYS A 74 4.12 2.15 -24.75
C LYS A 74 5.30 2.00 -23.78
N ASN A 75 5.30 2.76 -22.67
CA ASN A 75 6.37 2.69 -21.68
C ASN A 75 6.06 1.62 -20.63
N ILE A 76 6.37 0.37 -20.97
CA ILE A 76 6.04 -0.82 -20.16
C ILE A 76 6.69 -0.76 -18.77
N TYR A 77 7.92 -0.25 -18.66
CA TYR A 77 8.61 -0.15 -17.37
C TYR A 77 7.89 0.77 -16.38
N VAL A 78 7.42 1.92 -16.86
CA VAL A 78 6.67 2.88 -16.02
C VAL A 78 5.31 2.32 -15.63
N VAL A 79 4.62 1.62 -16.54
CA VAL A 79 3.34 0.97 -16.23
C VAL A 79 3.53 -0.09 -15.14
N ASN A 80 4.53 -0.98 -15.27
CA ASN A 80 4.82 -2.00 -14.27
C ASN A 80 5.18 -1.39 -12.90
N PHE A 81 5.91 -0.28 -12.89
CA PHE A 81 6.22 0.43 -11.65
C PHE A 81 4.98 1.04 -11.01
N ILE A 82 4.10 1.67 -11.80
CA ILE A 82 2.83 2.22 -11.31
C ILE A 82 1.94 1.10 -10.75
N ASP A 83 1.85 -0.03 -11.44
CA ASP A 83 1.08 -1.19 -10.99
C ASP A 83 1.63 -1.76 -9.67
N PHE A 84 2.96 -1.80 -9.52
CA PHE A 84 3.57 -2.15 -8.23
C PHE A 84 3.17 -1.18 -7.13
N ILE A 85 3.33 0.13 -7.33
CA ILE A 85 2.96 1.13 -6.31
C ILE A 85 1.45 1.09 -6.01
N GLY A 86 0.60 0.85 -7.01
CA GLY A 86 -0.85 0.69 -6.83
C GLY A 86 -1.18 -0.52 -5.96
N ASN A 87 -0.62 -1.68 -6.26
CA ASN A 87 -0.80 -2.90 -5.48
C ASN A 87 -0.24 -2.78 -4.05
N PHE A 88 0.93 -2.15 -3.89
CA PHE A 88 1.48 -1.82 -2.57
C PHE A 88 0.51 -0.94 -1.77
N SER A 89 -0.01 0.12 -2.39
CA SER A 89 -0.97 1.04 -1.76
C SER A 89 -2.24 0.34 -1.31
N ILE A 90 -2.75 -0.63 -2.08
CA ILE A 90 -3.88 -1.48 -1.68
C ILE A 90 -3.54 -2.29 -0.43
N GLY A 91 -2.35 -2.88 -0.36
CA GLY A 91 -1.86 -3.56 0.84
C GLY A 91 -1.85 -2.65 2.07
N VAL A 92 -1.36 -1.42 1.92
CA VAL A 92 -1.37 -0.43 3.01
C VAL A 92 -2.81 -0.05 3.40
N LEU A 93 -3.73 0.10 2.45
CA LEU A 93 -5.15 0.38 2.74
C LEU A 93 -5.79 -0.74 3.56
N LEU A 94 -5.52 -2.01 3.23
CA LEU A 94 -6.02 -3.17 3.98
C LEU A 94 -5.53 -3.13 5.43
N ALA A 95 -4.23 -2.87 5.64
CA ALA A 95 -3.67 -2.74 6.99
C ALA A 95 -4.28 -1.52 7.71
N SER A 96 -4.40 -0.38 7.02
CA SER A 96 -4.97 0.84 7.59
C SER A 96 -6.42 0.66 8.03
N GLY A 97 -7.22 -0.10 7.27
CA GLY A 97 -8.60 -0.45 7.64
C GLY A 97 -8.69 -1.22 8.96
N PHE A 98 -7.77 -2.17 9.19
CA PHE A 98 -7.65 -2.84 10.49
C PHE A 98 -7.33 -1.85 11.61
N PHE A 99 -6.35 -0.96 11.43
CA PHE A 99 -5.98 0.02 12.45
C PHE A 99 -7.03 1.10 12.70
N THR A 100 -7.89 1.42 11.73
CA THR A 100 -9.05 2.30 11.94
C THR A 100 -10.06 1.71 12.93
N ILE A 101 -10.14 0.38 13.03
CA ILE A 101 -11.03 -0.30 13.99
C ILE A 101 -10.36 -0.43 15.36
N VAL A 102 -9.04 -0.59 15.38
CA VAL A 102 -8.27 -0.92 16.59
C VAL A 102 -7.84 0.32 17.39
N LEU A 103 -7.61 1.46 16.73
CA LEU A 103 -7.19 2.72 17.34
C LEU A 103 -8.38 3.57 17.80
#